data_AF-A0A350F359-F1
#
_entry.id   AF-A0A350F359-F1
#
_cell.length_a   1.000
_cell.length_b   1.000
_cell.length_c   1.000
_cell.angle_alpha   90.00
_cell.angle_beta   90.00
_cell.angle_gamma   90.00
#
_symmetry.space_group_name_H-M   'P 1'
#
loop_
_entity.id
_entity.type
_entity.pdbx_description
1 polymer ?
#
loop_
_entity_poly.entity_id
_entity_poly.type
_entity_poly.pdbx_seq_one_letter_code
_entity_poly.pdbx_strand_id
1 'polypeptide(L)'
;MANLILPPSYRLSERLITPEHVFFNRRKFMRQLGIAGAGALSLSAIGCREGTAADAPAANAPKSAASVTPSQTYPAPRNPDFDPKWSLTDEETAATYNNFYE
;
A
#
# COMPACT_ATOMS: atom_id res chain seq x y z
N MET A 1 -11.35 40.26 20.47
CA MET A 1 -12.39 39.24 20.70
C MET A 1 -11.69 37.90 20.85
N ALA A 2 -11.86 37.20 21.99
CA ALA A 2 -11.20 35.92 22.23
C ALA A 2 -12.02 34.79 21.58
N ASN A 3 -11.36 33.93 20.79
CA ASN A 3 -12.00 32.80 20.15
C ASN A 3 -11.80 31.56 21.04
N LEU A 4 -12.84 31.17 21.78
CA LEU A 4 -12.83 30.01 22.65
C LEU A 4 -13.42 28.81 21.91
N ILE A 5 -12.59 27.79 21.68
CA ILE A 5 -13.02 26.53 21.07
C ILE A 5 -13.38 25.55 22.20
N LEU A 6 -14.67 25.26 22.36
CA LEU A 6 -15.18 24.30 23.34
C LEU A 6 -15.42 22.94 22.65
N PRO A 7 -14.55 21.94 22.85
CA PRO A 7 -14.76 20.62 22.28
C PRO A 7 -15.93 19.90 22.98
N PRO A 8 -16.64 19.00 22.27
CA PRO A 8 -17.68 18.18 22.90
C PRO A 8 -17.07 17.19 23.90
N SER A 9 -17.86 16.77 24.90
CA SER A 9 -17.41 15.93 26.02
C SER A 9 -16.83 14.58 25.61
N TYR A 10 -17.20 14.06 24.44
CA TYR A 10 -16.70 12.81 23.89
C TYR A 10 -15.42 12.96 23.04
N ARG A 11 -14.94 14.19 22.80
CA ARG A 11 -13.72 14.42 22.04
C ARG A 11 -12.50 14.16 22.93
N LEU A 12 -11.90 13.00 22.76
CA LEU A 12 -10.57 12.68 23.28
C LEU A 12 -9.48 13.42 22.50
N SER A 13 -8.44 13.87 23.20
CA SER A 13 -7.26 14.44 22.55
C SER A 13 -6.43 13.34 21.89
N GLU A 14 -5.76 13.66 20.78
CA GLU A 14 -4.97 12.69 20.01
C GLU A 14 -3.89 11.99 20.85
N ARG A 15 -3.30 12.71 21.82
CA ARG A 15 -2.32 12.16 22.77
C ARG A 15 -2.90 11.07 23.67
N LEU A 16 -4.21 11.08 23.93
CA LEU A 16 -4.89 10.07 24.74
C LEU A 16 -5.35 8.85 23.93
N ILE A 17 -5.34 8.92 22.59
CA ILE A 17 -5.74 7.81 21.71
C ILE A 17 -4.72 6.66 21.80
N THR A 18 -3.43 7.00 21.89
CA THR A 18 -2.36 6.00 21.94
C THR A 18 -1.58 6.14 23.26
N PRO A 19 -1.55 5.10 24.11
CA PRO A 19 -0.69 5.10 25.29
C PRO A 19 0.78 5.31 24.91
N GLU A 20 1.50 6.08 25.72
CA GLU A 20 2.88 6.50 25.45
C GLU A 20 3.84 5.31 25.20
N HIS A 21 3.67 4.21 25.94
CA HIS A 21 4.49 3.01 25.75
C HIS A 21 4.29 2.36 24.37
N VAL A 22 3.08 2.42 23.80
CA VAL A 22 2.78 1.90 22.46
C VAL A 22 3.48 2.75 21.40
N PHE A 23 3.45 4.08 21.57
CA PHE A 23 4.16 5.00 20.68
C PHE A 23 5.67 4.74 20.67
N PHE A 24 6.28 4.60 21.85
CA PHE A 24 7.71 4.30 21.95
C PHE A 24 8.07 2.92 21.40
N ASN A 25 7.22 1.90 21.61
CA ASN A 25 7.44 0.57 21.04
C ASN A 25 7.43 0.58 19.51
N ARG A 26 6.48 1.29 18.88
CA ARG A 26 6.44 1.47 17.41
C ARG A 26 7.72 2.14 16.89
N ARG A 27 8.20 3.18 17.58
CA ARG A 27 9.43 3.89 17.19
C ARG A 27 10.68 3.01 17.35
N LYS A 28 10.74 2.17 18.39
CA LYS A 28 11.82 1.18 18.58
C LYS A 28 11.81 0.15 17.48
N PHE A 29 10.64 -0.42 17.16
CA PHE A 29 10.47 -1.39 16.08
C PHE A 29 10.93 -0.83 14.72
N MET A 30 10.49 0.38 14.34
CA MET A 30 10.92 1.01 13.09
C MET A 30 12.43 1.28 13.03
N ARG A 31 13.04 1.68 14.16
CA ARG A 31 14.50 1.87 14.23
C ARG A 31 15.25 0.55 14.04
N GLN A 32 14.79 -0.51 14.70
CA GLN A 32 15.38 -1.84 14.55
C GLN A 32 15.25 -2.35 13.11
N LEU A 33 14.08 -2.18 12.50
CA LEU A 33 13.85 -2.57 11.11
C LEU A 33 14.70 -1.74 10.13
N GLY A 34 14.84 -0.43 10.36
CA GLY A 34 15.72 0.43 9.56
C GLY A 34 17.20 0.05 9.67
N ILE A 35 17.69 -0.28 10.88
CA ILE A 35 19.07 -0.74 11.08
C ILE A 35 19.30 -2.11 10.44
N ALA A 36 18.38 -3.06 10.63
CA ALA A 36 18.46 -4.38 10.02
C ALA A 36 18.41 -4.31 8.48
N GLY A 37 17.51 -3.47 7.94
CA GLY A 37 17.41 -3.22 6.51
C GLY A 37 18.66 -2.57 5.92
N ALA A 38 19.21 -1.55 6.59
CA ALA A 38 20.48 -0.94 6.17
C ALA A 38 21.66 -1.93 6.22
N GLY A 39 21.70 -2.80 7.23
CA GLY A 39 22.66 -3.90 7.32
C GLY A 39 22.57 -4.87 6.14
N ALA A 40 21.35 -5.32 5.79
CA ALA A 40 21.12 -6.21 4.65
C ALA A 40 21.51 -5.57 3.31
N LEU A 41 21.22 -4.28 3.11
CA LEU A 41 21.65 -3.55 1.91
C LEU A 41 23.16 -3.38 1.83
N SER A 42 23.84 -3.17 2.97
CA SER A 42 25.30 -3.06 3.01
C SER A 42 26.01 -4.38 2.70
N LEU A 43 25.47 -5.53 3.11
CA LEU A 43 25.99 -6.85 2.71
C LEU A 43 25.77 -7.10 1.21
N SER A 44 24.65 -6.65 0.67
CA SER A 44 24.33 -6.79 -0.76
C SER A 44 25.25 -5.93 -1.64
N ALA A 45 25.69 -4.76 -1.16
CA ALA A 45 26.60 -3.87 -1.87
C ALA A 45 28.04 -4.39 -1.99
N ILE A 46 28.48 -5.30 -1.11
CA ILE A 46 29.82 -5.92 -1.19
C ILE A 46 29.86 -7.02 -2.26
N GLY A 47 28.72 -7.63 -2.60
CA GLY A 47 28.60 -8.66 -3.64
C GLY A 47 28.34 -8.13 -5.06
N CYS A 48 28.00 -6.85 -5.23
CA CYS A 48 27.65 -6.25 -6.53
C CYS A 48 28.82 -5.51 -7.20
N ARG A 49 30.05 -6.03 -7.10
CA ARG A 49 31.19 -5.57 -7.90
C ARG A 49 31.62 -6.65 -8.88
N GLU A 50 30.78 -6.86 -9.89
CA GLU A 50 31.15 -7.21 -11.28
C GLU A 50 29.85 -7.12 -12.11
N GLY A 51 29.76 -6.16 -13.03
CA GLY A 51 28.64 -6.03 -13.96
C GLY A 51 27.46 -5.19 -13.45
N THR A 52 27.48 -3.89 -13.75
CA THR A 52 26.33 -3.01 -13.58
C THR A 52 25.15 -3.50 -14.42
N ALA A 53 24.06 -3.87 -13.77
CA ALA A 53 22.75 -4.11 -14.39
C ALA A 53 22.15 -2.86 -15.11
N ALA A 54 22.89 -1.75 -15.14
CA ALA A 54 22.55 -0.55 -15.90
C ALA A 54 22.76 -0.69 -17.42
N ASP A 55 23.55 -1.69 -17.87
CA ASP A 55 23.72 -2.02 -19.29
C ASP A 55 22.90 -3.24 -19.73
N ALA A 56 22.03 -3.76 -18.86
CA ALA A 56 21.04 -4.74 -19.30
C ALA A 56 20.07 -4.00 -20.24
N PRO A 57 19.94 -4.41 -21.52
CA PRO A 57 18.88 -3.86 -22.37
C PRO A 57 17.60 -4.06 -21.59
N ALA A 58 16.79 -3.00 -21.46
CA ALA A 58 15.49 -3.04 -20.80
C ALA A 58 14.82 -4.33 -21.25
N ALA A 59 14.84 -5.33 -20.37
CA ALA A 59 14.21 -6.59 -20.67
C ALA A 59 12.78 -6.15 -20.94
N ASN A 60 12.30 -6.39 -22.14
CA ASN A 60 10.89 -6.44 -22.43
C ASN A 60 10.35 -7.53 -21.52
N ALA A 61 10.20 -7.21 -20.24
CA ALA A 61 9.41 -7.97 -19.31
C ALA A 61 8.09 -8.03 -20.04
N PRO A 62 7.64 -9.23 -20.46
CA PRO A 62 6.32 -9.33 -21.02
C PRO A 62 5.43 -8.67 -19.97
N LYS A 63 4.64 -7.67 -20.37
CA LYS A 63 3.42 -7.33 -19.67
C LYS A 63 2.55 -8.57 -19.79
N SER A 64 2.90 -9.62 -19.04
CA SER A 64 2.04 -10.75 -18.82
C SER A 64 1.03 -10.22 -17.82
N ALA A 65 0.10 -9.41 -18.33
CA ALA A 65 -1.27 -9.66 -17.95
C ALA A 65 -1.42 -11.15 -18.23
N ALA A 66 -1.38 -11.96 -17.18
CA ALA A 66 -1.70 -13.38 -17.30
C ALA A 66 -2.96 -13.40 -18.14
N SER A 67 -2.87 -13.98 -19.34
CA SER A 67 -4.01 -14.15 -20.22
C SER A 67 -4.90 -15.19 -19.54
N VAL A 68 -5.58 -14.76 -18.49
CA VAL A 68 -6.62 -15.51 -17.81
C VAL A 68 -7.67 -15.67 -18.89
N THR A 69 -7.68 -16.85 -19.50
CA THR A 69 -8.76 -17.22 -20.40
C THR A 69 -10.01 -17.12 -19.55
N PRO A 70 -10.94 -16.20 -19.85
CA PRO A 70 -12.15 -16.07 -19.06
C PRO A 70 -12.81 -17.45 -19.06
N SER A 71 -13.24 -17.90 -17.88
CA SER A 71 -14.09 -19.08 -17.81
C SER A 71 -15.25 -18.90 -18.80
N GLN A 72 -15.75 -19.99 -19.38
CA GLN A 72 -16.95 -19.96 -20.22
C GLN A 72 -18.18 -19.37 -19.48
N THR A 73 -18.07 -19.20 -18.16
CA THR A 73 -19.07 -18.59 -17.27
C THR A 73 -18.94 -17.06 -17.14
N TYR A 74 -17.89 -16.43 -17.69
CA TYR A 74 -17.71 -14.98 -17.66
C TYR A 74 -18.15 -14.33 -18.99
N PRO A 75 -18.85 -13.19 -18.97
CA PRO A 75 -19.33 -12.47 -17.79
C PRO A 75 -20.54 -13.15 -17.13
N ALA A 76 -20.59 -13.12 -15.80
CA ALA A 76 -21.73 -13.62 -15.05
C ALA A 76 -22.93 -12.66 -15.20
N PRO A 77 -24.18 -13.18 -15.20
CA PRO A 77 -25.37 -12.33 -15.25
C PRO A 77 -25.50 -11.47 -13.99
N ARG A 78 -25.99 -10.23 -14.15
CA ARG A 78 -26.22 -9.30 -13.04
C ARG A 78 -27.45 -9.71 -12.23
N ASN A 79 -27.36 -9.65 -10.89
CA ASN A 79 -28.49 -9.90 -10.01
C ASN A 79 -29.48 -8.71 -10.06
N PRO A 80 -30.76 -8.91 -10.43
CA PRO A 80 -31.77 -7.84 -10.48
C PRO A 80 -32.10 -7.23 -9.10
N ASP A 81 -31.96 -8.00 -8.01
CA ASP A 81 -32.19 -7.48 -6.65
C ASP A 81 -31.07 -6.52 -6.21
N PHE A 82 -29.95 -6.51 -6.93
CA PHE A 82 -28.79 -5.68 -6.65
C PHE A 82 -28.52 -4.72 -7.82
N ASP A 83 -29.44 -3.77 -8.00
CA ASP A 83 -29.25 -2.59 -8.85
C ASP A 83 -29.20 -1.28 -8.04
N PRO A 84 -28.13 -1.06 -7.27
CA PRO A 84 -27.88 0.26 -6.76
C PRO A 84 -27.51 1.15 -7.96
N LYS A 85 -28.31 2.19 -8.24
CA LYS A 85 -28.12 3.15 -9.35
C LYS A 85 -26.90 4.05 -9.14
N TRP A 86 -25.73 3.46 -8.89
CA TRP A 86 -24.48 4.14 -8.61
C TRP A 86 -23.74 4.50 -9.90
N SER A 87 -23.03 5.62 -9.86
CA SER A 87 -21.96 5.89 -10.81
C SER A 87 -20.80 4.94 -10.52
N LEU A 88 -20.46 4.09 -11.48
CA LEU A 88 -19.31 3.19 -11.36
C LEU A 88 -18.01 3.97 -11.61
N THR A 89 -16.96 3.59 -10.87
CA THR A 89 -15.61 4.05 -11.13
C THR A 89 -15.13 3.47 -12.47
N ASP A 90 -14.31 4.24 -13.19
CA ASP A 90 -13.70 3.79 -14.43
C ASP A 90 -12.79 2.55 -14.20
N GLU A 91 -12.81 1.62 -15.15
CA GLU A 91 -12.08 0.35 -15.07
C GLU A 91 -10.58 0.58 -14.87
N GLU A 92 -9.99 1.54 -15.58
CA GLU A 92 -8.56 1.83 -15.49
C GLU A 92 -8.19 2.28 -14.08
N THR A 93 -9.00 3.16 -13.50
CA THR A 93 -8.78 3.65 -12.14
C THR A 93 -8.94 2.53 -11.12
N ALA A 94 -9.98 1.70 -11.24
CA ALA A 94 -10.22 0.58 -10.34
C ALA A 94 -9.11 -0.49 -10.43
N ALA A 95 -8.54 -0.71 -11.60
CA ALA A 95 -7.49 -1.71 -11.82
C ALA A 95 -6.09 -1.22 -11.40
N THR A 96 -5.85 0.10 -11.37
CA THR A 96 -4.49 0.65 -11.17
C THR A 96 -4.30 1.38 -9.85
N TYR A 97 -5.35 2.02 -9.30
CA TYR A 97 -5.25 2.78 -8.06
C TYR A 97 -5.59 1.91 -6.85
N ASN A 98 -4.64 1.04 -6.51
CA ASN A 98 -4.80 0.00 -5.50
C ASN A 98 -3.76 0.09 -4.37
N ASN A 99 -4.16 -0.37 -3.18
CA ASN A 99 -3.27 -0.58 -2.04
C ASN A 99 -2.97 -2.09 -1.91
N PHE A 100 -2.10 -2.61 -2.78
CA PHE A 100 -1.62 -4.00 -2.76
C PHE A 100 -0.15 -3.99 -2.33
N TYR A 101 0.14 -4.44 -1.11
CA TYR A 101 1.47 -4.27 -0.49
C TYR A 101 2.27 -5.58 -0.39
N GLU A 102 1.58 -6.72 -0.58
CA GLU A 102 2.11 -8.08 -0.63
C GLU A 102 2.96 -8.34 -1.89
#